data_AF-A0A259NFV9-F1
#
_entry.id   AF-A0A259NFV9-F1
#
_cell.length_a   1.000
_cell.length_b   1.000
_cell.length_c   1.000
_cell.angle_alpha   90.00
_cell.angle_beta   90.00
_cell.angle_gamma   90.00
#
_symmetry.space_group_name_H-M   'P 1'
#
loop_
_entity.id
_entity.type
_entity.pdbx_description
1 polymer ?
#
loop_
_entity_poly.entity_id
_entity_poly.type
_entity_poly.pdbx_seq_one_letter_code
_entity_poly.pdbx_strand_id
1 'polypeptide(L)'
;MLRTSLTALTLALALSACKPAPQQTETVAAPLAASATAESGPWWQDAVFYQIWPRSFYDTTGDGHGDFNGMTAKLPYLQELGINAIWLTPMFEAPSYHGYDFTEFYQVERDYGSMAEFE
;
A
#
# COMPACT_ATOMS: atom_id res chain seq x y z
N MET A 1 8.11 68.96 -9.01
CA MET A 1 8.96 68.08 -9.85
C MET A 1 9.13 66.76 -9.09
N LEU A 2 8.13 65.88 -9.13
CA LEU A 2 7.97 64.78 -10.10
C LEU A 2 9.10 63.75 -10.02
N ARG A 3 9.11 62.88 -9.00
CA ARG A 3 9.89 61.63 -8.96
C ARG A 3 9.21 60.54 -8.11
N THR A 4 8.00 60.15 -8.49
CA THR A 4 7.40 58.87 -8.09
C THR A 4 7.21 58.07 -9.37
N SER A 5 8.17 57.22 -9.72
CA SER A 5 8.16 56.53 -11.01
C SER A 5 8.92 55.22 -10.93
N LEU A 6 8.22 54.16 -11.36
CA LEU A 6 8.74 52.90 -11.91
C LEU A 6 9.21 51.80 -10.94
N THR A 7 8.37 51.36 -10.00
CA THR A 7 8.60 50.01 -9.40
C THR A 7 7.33 49.29 -8.94
N ALA A 8 6.19 49.53 -9.58
CA ALA A 8 4.92 48.88 -9.20
C ALA A 8 4.02 48.52 -10.39
N LEU A 9 4.58 48.21 -11.57
CA LEU A 9 3.76 47.89 -12.76
C LEU A 9 4.13 46.60 -13.51
N THR A 10 4.98 45.72 -12.96
CA THR A 10 5.34 44.46 -13.63
C THR A 10 4.87 43.18 -12.95
N LEU A 11 3.93 43.24 -11.97
CA LEU A 11 3.38 42.04 -11.34
C LEU A 11 1.86 41.85 -11.52
N ALA A 12 1.19 42.69 -12.32
CA ALA A 12 -0.27 42.67 -12.46
C ALA A 12 -0.78 42.13 -13.83
N LEU A 13 -0.09 41.15 -14.42
CA LEU A 13 -0.47 40.60 -15.74
C LEU A 13 -0.52 39.06 -15.83
N ALA A 14 -0.59 38.36 -14.69
CA ALA A 14 -0.60 36.89 -14.67
C ALA A 14 -1.84 36.25 -14.01
N LEU A 15 -3.01 36.91 -14.00
CA LEU A 15 -4.23 36.36 -13.38
C LEU A 15 -5.49 36.34 -14.27
N SER A 16 -5.42 36.70 -15.55
CA SER A 16 -6.62 36.80 -16.40
C SER A 16 -6.87 35.60 -17.32
N ALA A 17 -6.59 34.38 -16.84
CA ALA A 17 -6.87 33.15 -17.61
C ALA A 17 -7.35 31.98 -16.76
N CYS A 18 -8.32 32.21 -15.87
CA CYS A 18 -9.20 31.14 -15.42
C CYS A 18 -10.53 31.26 -16.18
N LYS A 19 -10.65 30.50 -17.27
CA LYS A 19 -11.95 30.27 -17.91
C LYS A 19 -12.62 29.13 -17.13
N PRO A 20 -13.79 29.31 -16.51
CA PRO A 20 -14.46 28.21 -15.81
C PRO A 20 -14.75 27.09 -16.81
N ALA A 21 -14.49 25.85 -16.39
CA ALA A 21 -14.79 24.67 -17.19
C ALA A 21 -16.29 24.66 -17.52
N PRO A 22 -16.68 24.28 -18.76
CA PRO A 22 -18.09 24.17 -19.11
C PRO A 22 -18.75 23.14 -18.20
N GLN A 23 -19.73 23.60 -17.43
CA GLN A 23 -20.49 22.77 -16.51
C GLN A 23 -21.45 21.93 -17.34
N GLN A 24 -21.12 20.65 -17.53
CA GLN A 24 -22.04 19.71 -18.14
C GLN A 24 -23.18 19.48 -17.14
N THR A 25 -24.37 19.93 -17.51
CA THR A 25 -25.60 19.55 -16.81
C THR A 25 -25.83 18.07 -17.11
N GLU A 26 -25.27 17.19 -16.29
CA GLU A 26 -25.68 15.80 -16.27
C GLU A 26 -27.11 15.76 -15.73
N THR A 27 -28.07 15.54 -16.63
CA THR A 27 -29.41 15.08 -16.26
C THR A 27 -29.23 13.78 -15.49
N VAL A 28 -29.35 13.85 -14.16
CA VAL A 28 -29.40 12.67 -13.30
C VAL A 28 -30.69 11.93 -13.63
N ALA A 29 -30.60 10.97 -14.55
CA ALA A 29 -31.65 9.98 -14.72
C ALA A 29 -31.81 9.24 -13.38
N ALA A 30 -33.06 9.06 -12.94
CA ALA A 30 -33.38 8.28 -11.75
C ALA A 30 -32.67 6.93 -11.82
N PRO A 31 -32.09 6.42 -10.71
CA PRO A 31 -31.38 5.16 -10.74
C PRO A 31 -32.39 4.07 -11.11
N LEU A 32 -32.27 3.54 -12.34
CA LEU A 32 -32.80 2.22 -12.62
C LEU A 32 -32.09 1.31 -11.61
N ALA A 33 -32.86 0.69 -10.73
CA ALA A 33 -32.39 -0.37 -9.86
C ALA A 33 -31.92 -1.53 -10.73
N ALA A 34 -30.71 -1.42 -11.25
CA ALA A 34 -29.97 -2.54 -11.80
C ALA A 34 -29.61 -3.40 -10.59
N SER A 35 -30.44 -4.40 -10.32
CA SER A 35 -29.97 -5.62 -9.65
C SER A 35 -29.01 -6.31 -10.61
N ALA A 36 -27.84 -5.73 -10.81
CA ALA A 36 -26.69 -6.44 -11.29
C ALA A 36 -26.23 -7.27 -10.10
N THR A 37 -26.47 -8.58 -10.14
CA THR A 37 -25.64 -9.50 -9.38
C THR A 37 -24.23 -9.27 -9.90
N ALA A 38 -23.45 -8.45 -9.20
CA ALA A 38 -22.05 -8.27 -9.50
C ALA A 38 -21.41 -9.65 -9.35
N GLU A 39 -21.12 -10.31 -10.47
CA GLU A 39 -20.22 -11.45 -10.49
C GLU A 39 -18.95 -10.99 -9.79
N SER A 40 -18.66 -11.55 -8.61
CA SER A 40 -17.45 -11.22 -7.88
C SER A 40 -16.27 -11.56 -8.79
N GLY A 41 -15.48 -10.56 -9.16
CA GLY A 41 -14.26 -10.76 -9.94
C GLY A 41 -13.27 -11.65 -9.18
N PRO A 42 -12.13 -11.98 -9.80
CA PRO A 42 -11.03 -12.63 -9.08
C PRO A 42 -10.74 -11.94 -7.74
N TRP A 43 -10.61 -12.70 -6.65
CA TRP A 43 -10.53 -12.18 -5.27
C TRP A 43 -9.51 -11.05 -5.09
N TRP A 44 -8.40 -11.09 -5.84
CA TRP A 44 -7.30 -10.15 -5.76
C TRP A 44 -7.64 -8.75 -6.30
N GLN A 45 -8.72 -8.59 -7.06
CA GLN A 45 -9.18 -7.27 -7.55
C GLN A 45 -9.76 -6.41 -6.43
N ASP A 46 -10.38 -7.05 -5.44
CA ASP A 46 -11.00 -6.38 -4.29
C ASP A 46 -10.18 -6.57 -2.99
N ALA A 47 -8.98 -7.16 -3.11
CA ALA A 47 -8.14 -7.45 -1.96
C ALA A 47 -7.43 -6.20 -1.43
N VAL A 48 -7.39 -6.08 -0.11
CA VAL A 48 -6.55 -5.13 0.61
C VAL A 48 -5.30 -5.89 1.06
N PHE A 49 -4.21 -5.68 0.33
CA PHE A 49 -2.93 -6.31 0.61
C PHE A 49 -2.19 -5.60 1.73
N TYR A 50 -1.56 -6.37 2.60
CA TYR A 50 -0.59 -5.90 3.58
C TYR A 50 0.76 -6.58 3.31
N GLN A 51 1.79 -5.78 3.08
CA GLN A 51 3.15 -6.31 2.91
C GLN A 51 3.81 -6.44 4.28
N ILE A 52 4.33 -7.63 4.58
CA ILE A 52 5.10 -7.91 5.79
C ILE A 52 6.55 -8.16 5.42
N TRP A 53 7.46 -7.47 6.10
CA TRP A 53 8.87 -7.86 6.15
C TRP A 53 9.10 -8.67 7.44
N PRO A 54 9.24 -10.02 7.36
CA PRO A 54 9.21 -10.89 8.55
C PRO A 54 10.18 -10.43 9.64
N ARG A 55 11.43 -10.14 9.26
CA ARG A 55 12.52 -9.73 10.16
C ARG A 55 12.21 -8.56 11.08
N SER A 56 11.34 -7.64 10.67
CA SER A 56 11.04 -6.41 11.43
C SER A 56 9.60 -6.34 11.94
N PHE A 57 8.81 -7.40 11.76
CA PHE A 57 7.38 -7.34 12.06
C PHE A 57 7.06 -7.63 13.52
N TYR A 58 7.41 -8.82 14.00
CA TYR A 58 7.20 -9.18 15.40
C TYR A 58 8.11 -10.34 15.83
N ASP A 59 8.90 -10.10 16.86
CA ASP A 59 9.85 -11.05 17.47
C ASP A 59 9.19 -11.73 18.68
N THR A 60 9.12 -13.06 18.65
CA THR A 60 8.60 -13.90 19.75
C THR A 60 9.70 -14.63 20.53
N THR A 61 10.92 -14.68 20.00
CA THR A 61 12.06 -15.41 20.60
C THR A 61 12.95 -14.50 21.44
N GLY A 62 12.91 -13.20 21.19
CA GLY A 62 13.73 -12.18 21.83
C GLY A 62 15.15 -12.07 21.25
N ASP A 63 15.40 -12.59 20.05
CA ASP A 63 16.71 -12.55 19.39
C ASP A 63 16.94 -11.29 18.54
N GLY A 64 15.93 -10.42 18.39
CA GLY A 64 15.98 -9.19 17.62
C GLY A 64 15.53 -9.35 16.16
N HIS A 65 15.01 -10.52 15.78
CA HIS A 65 14.42 -10.78 14.46
C HIS A 65 12.98 -11.23 14.60
N GLY A 66 12.11 -10.70 13.74
CA GLY A 66 10.75 -11.20 13.65
C GLY A 66 10.68 -12.57 12.98
N ASP A 67 9.69 -13.36 13.39
CA ASP A 67 9.59 -14.79 13.08
C ASP A 67 8.16 -15.19 12.62
N PHE A 68 8.01 -16.42 12.12
CA PHE A 68 6.72 -16.95 11.63
C PHE A 68 5.65 -16.99 12.74
N ASN A 69 6.02 -17.37 13.96
CA ASN A 69 5.08 -17.40 15.10
C ASN A 69 4.62 -15.98 15.45
N GLY A 70 5.49 -14.99 15.32
CA GLY A 70 5.18 -13.60 15.50
C GLY A 70 4.22 -13.05 14.46
N MET A 71 4.38 -13.45 13.19
CA MET A 71 3.41 -13.15 12.15
C MET A 71 2.04 -13.75 12.48
N THR A 72 2.00 -15.03 12.85
CA THR A 72 0.79 -15.73 13.27
C THR A 72 0.09 -15.03 14.44
N ALA A 73 0.85 -14.60 15.45
CA ALA A 73 0.32 -13.87 16.61
C ALA A 73 -0.32 -12.52 16.26
N LYS A 74 -0.04 -11.95 15.09
CA LYS A 74 -0.61 -10.67 14.63
C LYS A 74 -1.67 -10.83 13.53
N LEU A 75 -1.97 -12.04 13.07
CA LEU A 75 -3.08 -12.26 12.14
C LEU A 75 -4.41 -11.69 12.64
N PRO A 76 -4.80 -11.80 13.94
CA PRO A 76 -6.02 -11.16 14.44
C PRO A 76 -6.02 -9.64 14.27
N TYR A 77 -4.89 -8.97 14.51
CA TYR A 77 -4.74 -7.53 14.30
C TYR A 77 -4.92 -7.15 12.81
N LEU A 78 -4.32 -7.92 11.89
CA LEU A 78 -4.47 -7.67 10.45
C LEU A 78 -5.90 -7.90 9.99
N GLN A 79 -6.58 -8.91 10.54
CA GLN A 79 -7.98 -9.17 10.26
C GLN A 79 -8.88 -8.04 10.77
N GLU A 80 -8.66 -7.54 11.98
CA GLU A 80 -9.36 -6.37 12.55
C GLU A 80 -9.15 -5.09 11.71
N LEU A 81 -7.95 -4.93 11.13
CA LEU A 81 -7.64 -3.82 10.23
C LEU A 81 -8.37 -3.93 8.87
N GLY A 82 -8.93 -5.09 8.54
CA GLY A 82 -9.63 -5.35 7.27
C GLY A 82 -8.72 -5.86 6.15
N ILE A 83 -7.51 -6.32 6.49
CA ILE A 83 -6.59 -6.96 5.53
C ILE A 83 -7.10 -8.36 5.20
N ASN A 84 -7.12 -8.69 3.91
CA ASN A 84 -7.56 -10.00 3.43
C ASN A 84 -6.52 -10.71 2.55
N ALA A 85 -5.35 -10.09 2.34
CA ALA A 85 -4.23 -10.69 1.64
C ALA A 85 -2.89 -10.22 2.22
N ILE A 86 -1.94 -11.14 2.38
CA ILE A 86 -0.60 -10.83 2.89
C ILE A 86 0.42 -11.10 1.79
N TRP A 87 1.34 -10.16 1.59
CA TRP A 87 2.53 -10.36 0.78
C TRP A 87 3.76 -10.33 1.68
N LEU A 88 4.52 -11.42 1.72
CA LEU A 88 5.81 -11.46 2.40
C LEU A 88 6.92 -10.94 1.48
N THR A 89 7.81 -10.09 2.00
CA THR A 89 9.14 -9.92 1.40
C THR A 89 9.89 -11.27 1.42
N PRO A 90 11.05 -11.42 0.76
CA PRO A 90 11.73 -12.71 0.71
C PRO A 90 11.91 -13.35 2.10
N MET A 91 11.57 -14.63 2.15
CA MET A 91 11.56 -15.44 3.37
C MET A 91 12.48 -16.66 3.29
N PHE A 92 13.22 -16.79 2.18
CA PHE A 92 14.14 -17.90 1.92
C PHE A 92 15.55 -17.54 2.38
N GLU A 93 16.35 -18.56 2.66
CA GLU A 93 17.73 -18.41 3.10
C GLU A 93 18.57 -17.62 2.09
N ALA A 94 19.22 -16.56 2.57
CA ALA A 94 19.96 -15.63 1.73
C ALA A 94 21.19 -15.07 2.45
N PRO A 95 22.30 -14.78 1.75
CA PRO A 95 23.46 -14.13 2.36
C PRO A 95 23.20 -12.67 2.76
N SER A 96 22.34 -11.96 2.03
CA SER A 96 22.02 -10.58 2.36
C SER A 96 20.98 -10.47 3.46
N TYR A 97 21.08 -9.38 4.22
CA TYR A 97 20.12 -9.02 5.26
C TYR A 97 18.67 -8.85 4.75
N HIS A 98 18.49 -8.44 3.49
CA HIS A 98 17.17 -8.17 2.91
C HIS A 98 16.56 -9.36 2.16
N GLY A 99 17.31 -10.45 1.94
CA GLY A 99 16.78 -11.70 1.42
C GLY A 99 16.52 -11.76 -0.09
N TYR A 100 16.88 -10.75 -0.88
CA TYR A 100 16.55 -10.72 -2.32
C TYR A 100 17.56 -11.46 -3.21
N ASP A 101 18.61 -12.04 -2.62
CA ASP A 101 19.71 -12.79 -3.24
C ASP A 101 19.76 -14.27 -2.77
N PHE A 102 18.60 -14.83 -2.44
CA PHE A 102 18.46 -16.24 -2.07
C PHE A 102 18.82 -17.18 -3.23
N THR A 103 19.31 -18.38 -2.90
CA THR A 103 19.75 -19.38 -3.89
C THR A 103 19.01 -20.71 -3.79
N GLU A 104 18.37 -20.98 -2.65
CA GLU A 104 17.54 -22.15 -2.42
C GLU A 104 16.08 -21.71 -2.24
N PHE A 105 15.19 -22.21 -3.10
CA PHE A 105 13.78 -21.81 -3.14
C PHE A 105 12.91 -22.59 -2.15
N TYR A 106 13.44 -23.67 -1.57
CA TYR A 106 12.69 -24.58 -0.69
C TYR A 106 13.15 -24.54 0.77
N GLN A 107 14.02 -23.60 1.13
CA GLN A 107 14.55 -23.44 2.48
C GLN A 107 14.23 -22.04 3.00
N VAL A 108 13.44 -21.97 4.07
CA VAL A 108 13.17 -20.70 4.76
C VAL A 108 14.41 -20.20 5.51
N GLU A 109 14.48 -18.89 5.68
CA GLU A 109 15.50 -18.22 6.50
C GLU A 109 15.40 -18.70 7.94
N ARG A 110 16.54 -19.10 8.50
CA ARG A 110 16.64 -19.75 9.82
C ARG A 110 16.23 -18.81 10.95
N ASP A 111 16.49 -17.51 10.79
CA ASP A 111 16.07 -16.49 11.76
C ASP A 111 14.54 -16.39 11.86
N TYR A 112 13.78 -16.78 10.82
CA TYR A 112 12.32 -16.68 10.83
C TYR A 112 11.64 -17.94 11.40
N GLY A 113 12.33 -19.07 11.39
CA GLY A 113 11.86 -20.36 11.91
C GLY A 113 12.09 -21.53 10.96
N SER A 114 11.32 -22.60 11.14
CA SER A 114 11.35 -23.80 10.32
C SER A 114 10.24 -23.81 9.27
N MET A 115 10.37 -24.68 8.25
CA MET A 115 9.30 -24.85 7.26
C MET A 115 7.97 -25.28 7.90
N ALA A 116 8.04 -26.09 8.97
CA ALA A 116 6.85 -26.53 9.71
C ALA A 116 6.16 -25.40 10.51
N GLU A 117 6.87 -24.30 10.80
CA GLU A 117 6.27 -23.11 11.41
C GLU A 117 5.69 -22.15 10.35
N PHE A 118 6.12 -22.28 9.10
CA PHE A 118 5.56 -21.52 7.98
C PHE A 118 4.23 -22.14 7.46
N GLU A 119 4.14 -23.46 7.43
CA GLU A 119 2.97 -24.24 6.98
C GLU A 119 1.76 -24.16 7.93
#